data_AF-A0A9E5DZM2-F1
#
_entry.id   AF-A0A9E5DZM2-F1
#
_cell.length_a   1.000
_cell.length_b   1.000
_cell.length_c   1.000
_cell.angle_alpha   90.00
_cell.angle_beta   90.00
_cell.angle_gamma   90.00
#
_symmetry.space_group_name_H-M   'P 1'
#
loop_
_entity.id
_entity.type
_entity.pdbx_description
1 polymer ?
#
loop_
_entity_poly.entity_id
_entity_poly.type
_entity_poly.pdbx_seq_one_letter_code
_entity_poly.pdbx_strand_id
1 'polypeptide(L)'
;MSRELIKSDKPASSSHEVPGAVSDLPSSVQALFVKLAPLMQKELMPSLCQAPGTSPDKRSLDEVVAFFDQKTREEYLGQCLYKLFDVADVYAWLKYQNISDIKGEVTRWMDTLWLNRGKRGKDLMLLTEPYYQTFQVQRAPLKKKLDEARAAEAKIKAKCMENKQKRKGEKLRTEWHIASRVTNAAANELQELDKRHENEEFDGMYFRDVESRRRKERGWLEGCTVVIEYLDPIEFATIMAEDIERHVFHYEAAMIERADSRGVSERMQEQVAKAREVMHGMIQAIEEWSQGKGDLRYKQPLDSNNQKRKQKIAAYFQAVVDSYRRKHKQGVPESELDAEINYMEVSLNLLSHKRYQI
;
A
#
# COMPACT_ATOMS: atom_id res chain seq x y z
N MET A 1 -12.92 -11.39 60.71
CA MET A 1 -13.07 -9.92 60.63
C MET A 1 -11.75 -9.32 61.11
N SER A 2 -10.93 -8.60 60.36
CA SER A 2 -11.15 -7.80 59.16
C SER A 2 -9.84 -7.47 58.44
N ARG A 3 -9.92 -7.50 57.10
CA ARG A 3 -9.27 -6.64 56.09
C ARG A 3 -7.74 -6.61 55.98
N GLU A 4 -7.28 -7.41 55.02
CA GLU A 4 -6.13 -7.16 54.16
C GLU A 4 -6.18 -5.76 53.54
N LEU A 5 -5.06 -5.04 53.62
CA LEU A 5 -4.77 -3.86 52.81
C LEU A 5 -3.94 -4.31 51.61
N ILE A 6 -4.65 -4.56 50.51
CA ILE A 6 -4.09 -4.74 49.17
C ILE A 6 -3.33 -3.45 48.82
N LYS A 7 -2.00 -3.52 48.80
CA LYS A 7 -1.21 -2.51 48.07
C LYS A 7 -1.47 -2.75 46.59
N SER A 8 -2.03 -1.74 45.95
CA SER A 8 -2.27 -1.71 44.51
C SER A 8 -0.95 -1.83 43.78
N ASP A 9 -0.69 -2.99 43.18
CA ASP A 9 0.24 -3.09 42.07
C ASP A 9 -0.32 -2.20 40.95
N LYS A 10 0.41 -1.11 40.68
CA LYS A 10 0.23 -0.37 39.42
C LYS A 10 0.41 -1.38 38.29
N PRO A 11 -0.45 -1.41 37.26
CA PRO A 11 -0.16 -2.19 36.08
C PRO A 11 1.14 -1.64 35.49
N ALA A 12 2.13 -2.51 35.34
CA ALA A 12 3.30 -2.23 34.53
C ALA A 12 2.80 -1.90 33.12
N SER A 13 2.78 -0.61 32.81
CA SER A 13 2.73 -0.08 31.45
C SER A 13 3.95 -0.65 30.74
N SER A 14 3.79 -1.76 30.02
CA SER A 14 4.80 -2.27 29.10
C SER A 14 4.86 -1.34 27.90
N SER A 15 5.47 -0.17 28.08
CA SER A 15 6.00 0.62 26.97
C SER A 15 7.11 -0.22 26.35
N HIS A 16 6.83 -0.87 25.23
CA HIS A 16 7.88 -1.41 24.38
C HIS A 16 8.68 -0.21 23.86
N GLU A 17 9.75 0.15 24.59
CA GLU A 17 10.68 1.19 24.16
C GLU A 17 11.33 0.76 22.85
N VAL A 18 11.23 1.62 21.82
CA VAL A 18 11.90 1.39 20.54
C VAL A 18 13.41 1.50 20.77
N PRO A 19 14.22 0.49 20.41
CA PRO A 19 15.67 0.57 20.57
C PRO A 19 16.24 1.78 19.81
N GLY A 20 17.15 2.52 20.44
CA GLY A 20 17.73 3.75 19.84
C GLY A 20 18.47 3.55 18.52
N ALA A 21 18.80 2.30 18.16
CA ALA A 21 19.43 1.95 16.88
C ALA A 21 18.44 1.75 15.72
N VAL A 22 17.14 1.84 15.96
CA VAL A 22 16.10 1.84 14.91
C VAL A 22 15.16 3.04 15.03
N SER A 23 15.35 3.91 16.02
CA SER A 23 14.50 5.09 16.25
C SER A 23 14.56 6.14 15.13
N ASP A 24 15.57 6.07 14.28
CA ASP A 24 15.76 6.91 13.09
C ASP A 24 15.14 6.31 11.81
N LEU A 25 14.60 5.09 11.88
CA LEU A 25 13.90 4.45 10.75
C LEU A 25 12.41 4.84 10.73
N PRO A 26 11.68 4.59 9.63
CA PRO A 26 10.24 4.84 9.58
C PRO A 26 9.48 4.09 10.68
N SER A 27 8.42 4.71 11.21
CA SER A 27 7.61 4.14 12.30
C SER A 27 7.05 2.74 11.99
N SER A 28 6.75 2.46 10.72
CA SER A 28 6.30 1.13 10.27
C SER A 28 7.39 0.07 10.43
N VAL A 29 8.64 0.40 10.06
CA VAL A 29 9.82 -0.45 10.22
C VAL A 29 10.14 -0.66 11.70
N GLN A 30 10.05 0.39 12.52
CA GLN A 30 10.21 0.29 13.98
C GLN A 30 9.21 -0.69 14.59
N ALA A 31 7.93 -0.57 14.22
CA ALA A 31 6.87 -1.44 14.72
C ALA A 31 7.08 -2.91 14.33
N LEU A 32 7.56 -3.17 13.11
CA LEU A 32 7.91 -4.53 12.68
C LEU A 32 9.13 -5.08 13.40
N PHE A 33 10.15 -4.24 13.64
CA PHE A 33 11.35 -4.64 14.37
C PHE A 33 11.02 -5.08 15.80
N VAL A 34 10.18 -4.31 16.51
CA VAL A 34 9.76 -4.61 17.88
C VAL A 34 8.95 -5.92 17.98
N LYS A 35 8.27 -6.32 16.90
CA LYS A 35 7.53 -7.59 16.83
C LYS A 35 8.42 -8.82 16.59
N LEU A 36 9.69 -8.64 16.22
CA LEU A 36 10.62 -9.76 16.08
C LEU A 36 10.85 -10.46 17.42
N ALA A 37 11.19 -11.75 17.39
CA ALA A 37 11.62 -12.47 18.58
C ALA A 37 12.85 -11.76 19.23
N PRO A 38 12.98 -11.71 20.57
CA PRO A 38 14.07 -10.98 21.23
C PRO A 38 15.47 -11.42 20.79
N LEU A 39 15.65 -12.72 20.50
CA LEU A 39 16.90 -13.26 19.93
C LEU A 39 17.21 -12.65 18.57
N MET A 40 16.21 -12.45 17.72
CA MET A 40 16.38 -11.80 16.42
C MET A 40 16.76 -10.34 16.54
N GLN A 41 16.10 -9.62 17.44
CA GLN A 41 16.44 -8.23 17.70
C GLN A 41 17.89 -8.12 18.15
N LYS A 42 18.32 -9.00 19.07
CA LYS A 42 19.70 -9.06 19.58
C LYS A 42 20.73 -9.42 18.49
N GLU A 43 20.36 -10.24 17.51
CA GLU A 43 21.23 -10.57 16.37
C GLU A 43 21.40 -9.43 15.38
N LEU A 44 20.34 -8.63 15.14
CA LEU A 44 20.37 -7.51 14.21
C LEU A 44 21.00 -6.25 14.82
N MET A 45 20.78 -6.00 16.11
CA MET A 45 21.23 -4.78 16.80
C MET A 45 22.71 -4.44 16.64
N PRO A 46 23.66 -5.38 16.81
CA PRO A 46 25.09 -5.09 16.65
C PRO A 46 25.45 -4.53 15.27
N SER A 47 24.77 -4.99 14.22
CA SER A 47 24.97 -4.50 12.84
C SER A 47 24.34 -3.11 12.65
N LEU A 48 23.15 -2.89 13.22
CA LEU A 48 22.39 -1.64 13.07
C LEU A 48 23.01 -0.46 13.85
N CYS A 49 23.76 -0.75 14.91
CA CYS A 49 24.50 0.23 15.72
C CYS A 49 25.83 0.66 15.08
N GLN A 50 26.32 -0.04 14.04
CA GLN A 50 27.55 0.36 13.37
C GLN A 50 27.30 1.63 12.54
N ALA A 51 28.28 2.53 12.53
CA ALA A 51 28.23 3.68 11.63
C ALA A 51 28.10 3.16 10.19
N PRO A 52 27.26 3.78 9.33
CA PRO A 52 27.05 3.31 7.96
C PRO A 52 28.40 3.23 7.23
N GLY A 53 28.90 2.00 7.08
CA GLY A 53 30.19 1.72 6.46
C GLY A 53 30.13 1.83 4.95
N THR A 54 31.23 1.47 4.27
CA THR A 54 31.16 1.01 2.88
C THR A 54 30.24 -0.20 2.86
N SER A 55 28.98 0.04 2.48
CA SER A 55 27.90 -0.94 2.37
C SER A 55 28.44 -2.31 1.95
N PRO A 56 28.19 -3.40 2.68
CA PRO A 56 28.24 -4.71 2.04
C PRO A 56 27.35 -4.65 0.79
N ASP A 57 27.77 -5.31 -0.30
CA ASP A 57 27.09 -5.23 -1.60
C ASP A 57 25.57 -5.30 -1.44
N LYS A 58 24.86 -4.28 -1.96
CA LYS A 58 23.41 -4.28 -2.06
C LYS A 58 23.01 -5.35 -3.07
N ARG A 59 22.96 -6.62 -2.63
CA ARG A 59 22.35 -7.69 -3.42
C ARG A 59 20.90 -7.33 -3.67
N SER A 60 20.38 -7.60 -4.87
CA SER A 60 18.99 -7.26 -5.18
C SER A 60 18.01 -8.11 -4.36
N LEU A 61 16.78 -7.60 -4.15
CA LEU A 61 15.69 -8.39 -3.56
C LEU A 61 15.50 -9.73 -4.31
N ASP A 62 15.71 -9.72 -5.63
CA ASP A 62 15.66 -10.89 -6.50
C ASP A 62 16.63 -11.99 -6.08
N GLU A 63 17.88 -11.61 -5.80
CA GLU A 63 18.88 -12.56 -5.29
C GLU A 63 18.46 -13.13 -3.93
N VAL A 64 17.85 -12.32 -3.06
CA VAL A 64 17.41 -12.75 -1.72
C VAL A 64 16.25 -13.76 -1.82
N VAL A 65 15.22 -13.45 -2.61
CA VAL A 65 14.03 -14.30 -2.80
C VAL A 65 14.39 -15.63 -3.49
N ALA A 66 15.38 -15.62 -4.40
CA ALA A 66 15.90 -16.83 -5.03
C ALA A 66 16.38 -17.88 -4.01
N PHE A 67 16.87 -17.46 -2.84
CA PHE A 67 17.36 -18.38 -1.79
C PHE A 67 16.27 -18.96 -0.87
N PHE A 68 15.01 -18.53 -0.99
CA PHE A 68 13.92 -19.01 -0.14
C PHE A 68 13.35 -20.34 -0.62
N ASP A 69 12.81 -21.13 0.30
CA ASP A 69 11.97 -22.27 -0.07
C ASP A 69 10.60 -21.81 -0.55
N GLN A 70 9.88 -22.71 -1.24
CA GLN A 70 8.57 -22.44 -1.81
C GLN A 70 7.60 -21.85 -0.78
N LYS A 71 7.41 -22.51 0.37
CA LYS A 71 6.50 -22.04 1.42
C LYS A 71 6.81 -20.61 1.87
N THR A 72 8.09 -20.29 2.07
CA THR A 72 8.50 -18.94 2.50
C THR A 72 8.22 -17.90 1.42
N ARG A 73 8.31 -18.27 0.13
CA ARG A 73 7.94 -17.41 -0.99
C ARG A 73 6.42 -17.18 -1.06
N GLU A 74 5.62 -18.22 -0.88
CA GLU A 74 4.15 -18.12 -0.89
C GLU A 74 3.67 -17.18 0.23
N GLU A 75 4.19 -17.35 1.44
CA GLU A 75 3.87 -16.48 2.59
C GLU A 75 4.33 -15.03 2.36
N TYR A 76 5.49 -14.85 1.72
CA TYR A 76 5.99 -13.53 1.37
C TYR A 76 5.11 -12.84 0.32
N LEU A 77 4.70 -13.59 -0.71
CA LEU A 77 3.79 -13.10 -1.73
C LEU A 77 2.47 -12.65 -1.10
N GLY A 78 1.86 -13.45 -0.22
CA GLY A 78 0.58 -13.07 0.40
C GLY A 78 0.67 -11.79 1.23
N GLN A 79 1.80 -11.57 1.93
CA GLN A 79 2.02 -10.29 2.61
C GLN A 79 2.12 -9.10 1.65
N CYS A 80 2.83 -9.28 0.53
CA CYS A 80 2.92 -8.25 -0.50
C CYS A 80 1.55 -7.99 -1.14
N LEU A 81 0.76 -9.03 -1.40
CA LEU A 81 -0.60 -8.91 -1.95
C LEU A 81 -1.55 -8.20 -0.98
N TYR A 82 -1.55 -8.58 0.30
CA TYR A 82 -2.31 -7.88 1.34
C TYR A 82 -2.01 -6.38 1.33
N LYS A 83 -0.73 -6.01 1.38
CA LYS A 83 -0.32 -4.61 1.37
C LYS A 83 -0.67 -3.93 0.07
N LEU A 84 -0.44 -4.58 -1.06
CA LEU A 84 -0.78 -4.06 -2.37
C LEU A 84 -2.27 -3.75 -2.46
N PHE A 85 -3.15 -4.68 -2.04
CA PHE A 85 -4.59 -4.48 -2.07
C PHE A 85 -5.07 -3.36 -1.13
N ASP A 86 -4.40 -3.20 0.02
CA ASP A 86 -4.65 -2.13 0.99
C ASP A 86 -4.27 -0.75 0.41
N VAL A 87 -3.03 -0.56 -0.06
CA VAL A 87 -2.63 0.75 -0.65
C VAL A 87 -3.27 1.07 -1.98
N ALA A 88 -3.59 0.05 -2.79
CA ALA A 88 -4.35 0.23 -4.02
C ALA A 88 -5.84 0.50 -3.74
N ASP A 89 -6.30 0.34 -2.50
CA ASP A 89 -7.69 0.51 -2.10
C ASP A 89 -8.65 -0.26 -3.04
N VAL A 90 -8.28 -1.52 -3.30
CA VAL A 90 -8.94 -2.38 -4.29
C VAL A 90 -10.42 -2.53 -4.01
N TYR A 91 -10.79 -2.57 -2.73
CA TYR A 91 -12.18 -2.67 -2.31
C TYR A 91 -12.99 -1.40 -2.63
N ALA A 92 -12.44 -0.20 -2.42
CA ALA A 92 -13.11 1.02 -2.85
C ALA A 92 -13.18 1.10 -4.38
N TRP A 93 -12.12 0.70 -5.09
CA TRP A 93 -12.12 0.60 -6.54
C TRP A 93 -13.25 -0.29 -7.07
N LEU A 94 -13.47 -1.47 -6.49
CA LEU A 94 -14.60 -2.34 -6.84
C LEU A 94 -15.97 -1.67 -6.60
N LYS A 95 -16.09 -0.74 -5.65
CA LYS A 95 -17.34 0.03 -5.44
C LYS A 95 -17.57 1.11 -6.50
N TYR A 96 -16.51 1.61 -7.14
CA TYR A 96 -16.60 2.56 -8.26
C TYR A 96 -16.91 1.86 -9.58
N GLN A 97 -16.61 0.57 -9.67
CA GLN A 97 -16.98 -0.28 -10.81
C GLN A 97 -18.36 -0.89 -10.59
N ASN A 98 -19.09 -1.15 -11.68
CA ASN A 98 -20.32 -1.94 -11.56
C ASN A 98 -19.95 -3.37 -11.15
N ILE A 99 -20.61 -3.86 -10.09
CA ILE A 99 -20.46 -5.21 -9.52
C ILE A 99 -20.58 -6.32 -10.57
N SER A 100 -21.23 -6.05 -11.71
CA SER A 100 -21.47 -7.02 -12.77
C SER A 100 -20.23 -7.55 -13.51
N ASP A 101 -19.03 -6.98 -13.30
CA ASP A 101 -17.80 -7.44 -13.98
C ASP A 101 -16.64 -7.75 -13.01
N ILE A 102 -16.94 -8.36 -11.87
CA ILE A 102 -15.90 -8.84 -10.93
C ILE A 102 -14.97 -9.86 -11.59
N LYS A 103 -15.49 -10.72 -12.47
CA LYS A 103 -14.69 -11.73 -13.19
C LYS A 103 -13.66 -11.09 -14.11
N GLY A 104 -14.06 -10.11 -14.93
CA GLY A 104 -13.14 -9.39 -15.81
C GLY A 104 -12.08 -8.64 -15.03
N GLU A 105 -12.48 -8.04 -13.90
CA GLU A 105 -11.57 -7.26 -13.07
C GLU A 105 -10.54 -8.12 -12.31
N VAL A 106 -10.97 -9.25 -11.73
CA VAL A 106 -10.06 -10.23 -11.10
C VAL A 106 -9.10 -10.80 -12.14
N THR A 107 -9.59 -11.15 -13.34
CA THR A 107 -8.74 -11.62 -14.45
C THR A 107 -7.69 -10.56 -14.83
N ARG A 108 -8.10 -9.29 -14.91
CA ARG A 108 -7.19 -8.17 -15.18
C ARG A 108 -6.13 -8.03 -14.10
N TRP A 109 -6.45 -8.22 -12.82
CA TRP A 109 -5.45 -8.21 -11.75
C TRP A 109 -4.45 -9.35 -11.88
N MET A 110 -4.95 -10.57 -12.12
CA MET A 110 -4.12 -11.76 -12.35
C MET A 110 -3.13 -11.52 -13.50
N ASP A 111 -3.63 -11.04 -14.64
CA ASP A 111 -2.81 -10.71 -15.81
C ASP A 111 -1.80 -9.61 -15.51
N THR A 112 -2.22 -8.54 -14.83
CA THR A 112 -1.34 -7.42 -14.51
C THR A 112 -0.17 -7.89 -13.65
N LEU A 113 -0.45 -8.63 -12.56
CA LEU A 113 0.58 -9.18 -11.67
C LEU A 113 1.52 -10.13 -12.40
N TRP A 114 0.98 -11.04 -13.20
CA TRP A 114 1.75 -12.03 -13.93
C TRP A 114 2.63 -11.45 -15.04
N LEU A 115 2.11 -10.47 -15.78
CA LEU A 115 2.82 -9.76 -16.85
C LEU A 115 3.87 -8.78 -16.33
N ASN A 116 3.83 -8.44 -15.04
CA ASN A 116 4.84 -7.58 -14.41
C ASN A 116 6.08 -8.34 -13.94
N ARG A 117 6.11 -9.68 -14.05
CA ARG A 117 7.34 -10.46 -13.80
C ARG A 117 8.52 -9.91 -14.61
N GLY A 118 9.68 -9.80 -13.96
CA GLY A 118 10.90 -9.26 -14.54
C GLY A 118 10.92 -7.74 -14.74
N LYS A 119 9.82 -7.02 -14.46
CA LYS A 119 9.74 -5.56 -14.61
C LYS A 119 10.01 -4.86 -13.28
N ARG A 120 10.58 -3.65 -13.34
CA ARG A 120 10.91 -2.84 -12.16
C ARG A 120 10.63 -1.37 -12.44
N GLY A 121 10.43 -0.58 -11.38
CA GLY A 121 10.29 0.87 -11.47
C GLY A 121 9.19 1.32 -12.46
N LYS A 122 9.58 2.11 -13.45
CA LYS A 122 8.63 2.72 -14.41
C LYS A 122 8.01 1.74 -15.40
N ASP A 123 8.59 0.54 -15.55
CA ASP A 123 8.09 -0.47 -16.48
C ASP A 123 6.91 -1.26 -15.90
N LEU A 124 6.63 -1.11 -14.60
CA LEU A 124 5.52 -1.76 -13.93
C LEU A 124 4.16 -1.19 -14.33
N MET A 125 3.23 -2.09 -14.63
CA MET A 125 1.83 -1.77 -14.85
C MET A 125 1.08 -1.84 -13.52
N LEU A 126 0.51 -0.73 -13.06
CA LEU A 126 -0.21 -0.69 -11.79
C LEU A 126 -1.61 -1.33 -11.95
N LEU A 127 -2.06 -2.04 -10.92
CA LEU A 127 -3.42 -2.57 -10.83
C LEU A 127 -4.43 -1.44 -10.97
N THR A 128 -4.21 -0.29 -10.33
CA THR A 128 -5.18 0.82 -10.32
C THR A 128 -4.86 1.94 -11.30
N GLU A 129 -3.96 1.72 -12.27
CA GLU A 129 -3.62 2.71 -13.29
C GLU A 129 -4.86 3.30 -14.02
N PRO A 130 -5.90 2.51 -14.40
CA PRO A 130 -7.11 3.07 -15.02
C PRO A 130 -7.85 4.08 -14.14
N TYR A 131 -7.85 3.88 -12.82
CA TYR A 131 -8.43 4.80 -11.84
C TYR A 131 -7.67 6.12 -11.83
N TYR A 132 -6.33 6.05 -11.70
CA TYR A 132 -5.48 7.23 -11.67
C TYR A 132 -5.62 8.05 -12.96
N GLN A 133 -5.69 7.39 -14.11
CA GLN A 133 -5.91 8.05 -15.39
C GLN A 133 -7.26 8.75 -15.44
N THR A 134 -8.33 8.08 -14.99
CA THR A 134 -9.68 8.66 -14.94
C THR A 134 -9.71 9.91 -14.06
N PHE A 135 -9.13 9.84 -12.87
CA PHE A 135 -9.02 10.98 -11.96
C PHE A 135 -8.28 12.15 -12.60
N GLN A 136 -7.13 11.92 -13.23
CA GLN A 136 -6.34 12.97 -13.88
C GLN A 136 -7.10 13.62 -15.04
N VAL A 137 -7.82 12.82 -15.85
CA VAL A 137 -8.65 13.31 -16.96
C VAL A 137 -9.79 14.20 -16.45
N GLN A 138 -10.45 13.83 -15.35
CA GLN A 138 -11.52 14.62 -14.74
C GLN A 138 -10.99 15.88 -14.04
N ARG A 139 -9.81 15.80 -13.43
CA ARG A 139 -9.21 16.88 -12.66
C ARG A 139 -8.63 18.01 -13.52
N ALA A 140 -8.03 17.66 -14.66
CA ALA A 140 -7.40 18.63 -15.56
C ALA A 140 -8.31 19.82 -15.97
N PRO A 141 -9.56 19.63 -16.44
CA PRO A 141 -10.44 20.75 -16.79
C PRO A 141 -10.86 21.59 -15.59
N LEU A 142 -11.08 20.99 -14.41
CA LEU A 142 -11.44 21.72 -13.20
C LEU A 142 -10.29 22.60 -12.71
N LYS A 143 -9.06 22.06 -12.74
CA LYS A 143 -7.85 22.82 -12.41
C LYS A 143 -7.68 24.00 -13.36
N LYS A 144 -7.84 23.78 -14.67
CA LYS A 144 -7.78 24.85 -15.68
C LYS A 144 -8.83 25.95 -15.42
N LYS A 145 -10.07 25.56 -15.12
CA LYS A 145 -11.17 26.50 -14.77
C LYS A 145 -10.83 27.36 -13.54
N LEU A 146 -10.23 26.76 -12.51
CA LEU A 146 -9.79 27.47 -11.32
C LEU A 146 -8.64 28.45 -11.62
N ASP A 147 -7.65 28.02 -12.41
CA ASP A 147 -6.51 28.86 -12.77
C ASP A 147 -6.95 30.07 -13.63
N GLU A 148 -7.89 29.87 -14.57
CA GLU A 148 -8.51 30.94 -15.36
C GLU A 148 -9.31 31.92 -14.48
N ALA A 149 -10.09 31.42 -13.52
CA ALA A 149 -10.85 32.24 -12.58
C ALA A 149 -9.93 33.07 -11.68
N ARG A 150 -8.86 32.47 -11.14
CA ARG A 150 -7.84 33.17 -10.33
C ARG A 150 -7.14 34.26 -11.12
N ALA A 151 -6.77 34.00 -12.37
CA ALA A 151 -6.15 35.00 -13.24
C ALA A 151 -7.10 36.18 -13.52
N ALA A 152 -8.38 35.90 -13.79
CA ALA A 152 -9.39 36.93 -14.00
C ALA A 152 -9.63 37.77 -12.73
N GLU A 153 -9.76 37.13 -11.56
CA GLU A 153 -9.91 37.80 -10.27
C GLU A 153 -8.70 38.69 -9.97
N ALA A 154 -7.48 38.19 -10.14
CA ALA A 154 -6.26 38.95 -9.93
C ALA A 154 -6.18 40.20 -10.83
N LYS A 155 -6.58 40.07 -12.10
CA LYS A 155 -6.64 41.19 -13.05
C LYS A 155 -7.64 42.27 -12.63
N ILE A 156 -8.80 41.88 -12.11
CA ILE A 156 -9.82 42.84 -11.62
C ILE A 156 -9.37 43.46 -10.30
N LYS A 157 -8.78 42.67 -9.40
CA LYS A 157 -8.22 43.16 -8.13
C LYS A 157 -7.12 44.20 -8.34
N ALA A 158 -6.23 43.99 -9.32
CA ALA A 158 -5.22 44.97 -9.69
C ALA A 158 -5.85 46.30 -10.14
N LYS A 159 -6.86 46.24 -11.03
CA LYS A 159 -7.62 47.44 -11.47
C LYS A 159 -8.33 48.15 -10.31
N CYS A 160 -8.86 47.42 -9.32
CA CYS A 160 -9.46 48.00 -8.12
C CYS A 160 -8.43 48.82 -7.32
N MET A 161 -7.20 48.33 -7.19
CA MET A 161 -6.15 48.97 -6.40
C MET A 161 -5.57 50.21 -7.09
N GLU A 162 -5.54 50.25 -8.43
CA GLU A 162 -5.02 51.38 -9.20
C GLU A 162 -6.04 52.52 -9.40
N ASN A 163 -7.33 52.24 -9.26
CA ASN A 163 -8.37 53.21 -9.60
C ASN A 163 -8.64 54.24 -8.49
N LYS A 164 -8.41 55.52 -8.80
CA LYS A 164 -8.63 56.66 -7.88
C LYS A 164 -10.04 57.29 -7.98
N GLN A 165 -10.89 56.87 -8.92
CA GLN A 165 -12.23 57.45 -9.13
C GLN A 165 -13.33 56.69 -8.36
N LYS A 166 -14.05 57.36 -7.44
CA LYS A 166 -15.12 56.75 -6.59
C LYS A 166 -16.16 55.93 -7.36
N ARG A 167 -16.85 56.51 -8.36
CA ARG A 167 -17.91 55.81 -9.12
C ARG A 167 -17.40 54.59 -9.91
N LYS A 168 -16.21 54.69 -10.53
CA LYS A 168 -15.61 53.54 -11.22
C LYS A 168 -15.09 52.49 -10.23
N GLY A 169 -14.70 52.91 -9.02
CA GLY A 169 -14.24 52.04 -7.94
C GLY A 169 -15.34 51.15 -7.40
N GLU A 170 -16.56 51.67 -7.22
CA GLU A 170 -17.72 50.87 -6.80
C GLU A 170 -18.06 49.77 -7.82
N LYS A 171 -18.10 50.11 -9.12
CA LYS A 171 -18.35 49.13 -10.18
C LYS A 171 -17.27 48.02 -10.22
N LEU A 172 -15.99 48.40 -10.13
CA LEU A 172 -14.88 47.45 -10.10
C LEU A 172 -14.90 46.55 -8.85
N ARG A 173 -15.33 47.06 -7.69
CA ARG A 173 -15.55 46.24 -6.49
C ARG A 173 -16.64 45.21 -6.69
N THR A 174 -17.76 45.58 -7.31
CA THR A 174 -18.82 44.63 -7.68
C THR A 174 -18.29 43.56 -8.64
N GLU A 175 -17.54 43.95 -9.66
CA GLU A 175 -16.90 43.02 -10.61
C GLU A 175 -15.90 42.08 -9.90
N TRP A 176 -15.14 42.58 -8.93
CA TRP A 176 -14.24 41.75 -8.12
C TRP A 176 -15.01 40.74 -7.26
N HIS A 177 -16.07 41.16 -6.59
CA HIS A 177 -16.91 40.24 -5.81
C HIS A 177 -17.54 39.14 -6.68
N ILE A 178 -17.97 39.47 -7.91
CA ILE A 178 -18.45 38.48 -8.87
C ILE A 178 -17.32 37.50 -9.24
N ALA A 179 -16.14 38.02 -9.59
CA ALA A 179 -14.99 37.18 -9.94
C ALA A 179 -14.55 36.28 -8.79
N SER A 180 -14.53 36.77 -7.55
CA SER A 180 -14.21 36.00 -6.36
C SER A 180 -15.24 34.89 -6.09
N ARG A 181 -16.54 35.13 -6.32
CA ARG A 181 -17.57 34.08 -6.27
C ARG A 181 -17.33 32.98 -7.31
N VAL A 182 -16.90 33.34 -8.52
CA VAL A 182 -16.55 32.38 -9.58
C VAL A 182 -15.31 31.58 -9.19
N THR A 183 -14.26 32.22 -8.66
CA THR A 183 -13.07 31.52 -8.14
C THR A 183 -13.44 30.54 -7.03
N ASN A 184 -14.25 30.96 -6.06
CA ASN A 184 -14.69 30.10 -4.96
C ASN A 184 -15.52 28.92 -5.44
N ALA A 185 -16.42 29.12 -6.41
CA ALA A 185 -17.19 28.03 -7.00
C ALA A 185 -16.30 27.02 -7.73
N ALA A 186 -15.32 27.49 -8.53
CA ALA A 186 -14.35 26.61 -9.20
C ALA A 186 -13.44 25.87 -8.21
N ALA A 187 -13.06 26.52 -7.10
CA ALA A 187 -12.27 25.90 -6.05
C ALA A 187 -13.05 24.80 -5.33
N ASN A 188 -14.32 25.05 -5.01
CA ASN A 188 -15.20 24.04 -4.38
C ASN A 188 -15.44 22.84 -5.30
N GLU A 189 -15.66 23.06 -6.60
CA GLU A 189 -15.85 21.98 -7.57
C GLU A 189 -14.60 21.07 -7.67
N LEU A 190 -13.41 21.68 -7.71
CA LEU A 190 -12.15 20.93 -7.67
C LEU A 190 -11.99 20.18 -6.34
N GLN A 191 -12.32 20.83 -5.22
CA GLN A 191 -12.24 20.22 -3.88
C GLN A 191 -13.22 19.05 -3.73
N GLU A 192 -14.43 19.14 -4.29
CA GLU A 192 -15.41 18.04 -4.29
C GLU A 192 -14.94 16.85 -5.13
N LEU A 193 -14.27 17.09 -6.27
CA LEU A 193 -13.62 16.01 -7.01
C LEU A 193 -12.48 15.40 -6.18
N ASP A 194 -11.57 16.22 -5.66
CA ASP A 194 -10.43 15.76 -4.86
C ASP A 194 -10.92 14.93 -3.66
N LYS A 195 -11.94 15.39 -2.92
CA LYS A 195 -12.59 14.65 -1.82
C LYS A 195 -13.19 13.32 -2.24
N ARG A 196 -13.93 13.28 -3.36
CA ARG A 196 -14.52 12.03 -3.87
C ARG A 196 -13.46 10.98 -4.19
N HIS A 197 -12.26 11.42 -4.55
CA HIS A 197 -11.13 10.55 -4.82
C HIS A 197 -10.16 10.42 -3.64
N GLU A 198 -10.53 10.91 -2.46
CA GLU A 198 -9.69 10.93 -1.26
C GLU A 198 -8.33 11.64 -1.45
N ASN A 199 -8.23 12.51 -2.44
CA ASN A 199 -7.02 13.24 -2.80
C ASN A 199 -6.84 14.50 -1.92
N GLU A 200 -6.59 14.31 -0.62
CA GLU A 200 -6.45 15.40 0.35
C GLU A 200 -4.99 15.66 0.75
N GLU A 201 -4.65 16.94 0.94
CA GLU A 201 -3.28 17.44 1.22
C GLU A 201 -2.84 17.22 2.68
N PHE A 202 -3.78 16.92 3.59
CA PHE A 202 -3.55 16.84 5.03
C PHE A 202 -4.26 15.65 5.66
N ASP A 203 -3.51 14.59 5.93
CA ASP A 203 -3.81 13.73 7.08
C ASP A 203 -2.49 13.16 7.62
N GLY A 204 -2.09 13.59 8.82
CA GLY A 204 -0.79 13.31 9.43
C GLY A 204 -0.53 11.85 9.79
N MET A 205 -1.35 10.91 9.32
CA MET A 205 -1.21 9.46 9.57
C MET A 205 -1.33 8.58 8.33
N TYR A 206 -1.88 9.06 7.20
CA TYR A 206 -2.14 8.22 6.04
C TYR A 206 -1.87 8.95 4.72
N PHE A 207 -1.20 8.25 3.81
CA PHE A 207 -0.83 8.73 2.48
C PHE A 207 -2.08 8.76 1.59
N ARG A 208 -2.77 9.89 1.51
CA ARG A 208 -4.08 9.98 0.85
C ARG A 208 -4.04 10.54 -0.58
N ASP A 209 -3.03 11.32 -0.95
CA ASP A 209 -2.97 11.84 -2.32
C ASP A 209 -2.75 10.71 -3.35
N VAL A 210 -3.32 10.90 -4.54
CA VAL A 210 -3.32 9.90 -5.61
C VAL A 210 -1.89 9.53 -6.06
N GLU A 211 -0.97 10.49 -6.09
CA GLU A 211 0.40 10.23 -6.55
C GLU A 211 1.20 9.46 -5.49
N SER A 212 0.96 9.72 -4.21
CA SER A 212 1.54 8.91 -3.14
C SER A 212 1.01 7.47 -3.15
N ARG A 213 -0.30 7.25 -3.35
CA ARG A 213 -0.84 5.89 -3.50
C ARG A 213 -0.22 5.18 -4.70
N ARG A 214 -0.10 5.87 -5.84
CA ARG A 214 0.55 5.35 -7.04
C ARG A 214 2.01 4.93 -6.82
N ARG A 215 2.78 5.73 -6.08
CA ARG A 215 4.18 5.38 -5.70
C ARG A 215 4.24 4.15 -4.80
N LYS A 216 3.34 4.07 -3.82
CA LYS A 216 3.27 2.93 -2.90
C LYS A 216 2.82 1.65 -3.56
N GLU A 217 1.79 1.72 -4.40
CA GLU A 217 1.34 0.60 -5.21
C GLU A 217 2.50 0.04 -6.04
N ARG A 218 3.28 0.91 -6.70
CA ARG A 218 4.48 0.50 -7.44
C ARG A 218 5.48 -0.23 -6.55
N GLY A 219 5.77 0.31 -5.36
CA GLY A 219 6.72 -0.29 -4.43
C GLY A 219 6.29 -1.67 -3.92
N TRP A 220 5.01 -1.89 -3.66
CA TRP A 220 4.48 -3.20 -3.24
C TRP A 220 4.39 -4.19 -4.40
N LEU A 221 4.02 -3.69 -5.58
CA LEU A 221 4.00 -4.48 -6.80
C LEU A 221 5.39 -5.00 -7.16
N GLU A 222 6.46 -4.21 -6.97
CA GLU A 222 7.84 -4.71 -7.13
C GLU A 222 8.07 -5.96 -6.27
N GLY A 223 7.68 -5.92 -4.99
CA GLY A 223 7.78 -7.07 -4.08
C GLY A 223 7.05 -8.31 -4.61
N CYS A 224 5.81 -8.16 -5.09
CA CYS A 224 5.07 -9.25 -5.73
C CYS A 224 5.83 -9.82 -6.93
N THR A 225 6.29 -8.96 -7.85
CA THR A 225 6.92 -9.41 -9.11
C THR A 225 8.16 -10.26 -8.91
N VAL A 226 8.95 -9.95 -7.87
CA VAL A 226 10.13 -10.75 -7.51
C VAL A 226 9.74 -12.18 -7.17
N VAL A 227 8.62 -12.39 -6.49
CA VAL A 227 8.20 -13.72 -6.03
C VAL A 227 7.51 -14.50 -7.13
N ILE A 228 6.65 -13.85 -7.92
CA ILE A 228 5.86 -14.49 -8.98
C ILE A 228 6.78 -15.13 -10.04
N GLU A 229 8.00 -14.63 -10.23
CA GLU A 229 9.03 -15.26 -11.08
C GLU A 229 9.40 -16.71 -10.66
N TYR A 230 9.15 -17.09 -9.41
CA TYR A 230 9.51 -18.40 -8.85
C TYR A 230 8.31 -19.34 -8.62
N LEU A 231 7.10 -18.89 -8.97
CA LEU A 231 5.86 -19.66 -8.83
C LEU A 231 5.37 -20.12 -10.20
N ASP A 232 4.69 -21.27 -10.22
CA ASP A 232 3.93 -21.66 -11.40
C ASP A 232 2.52 -21.05 -11.36
N PRO A 233 1.77 -21.07 -12.49
CA PRO A 233 0.47 -20.41 -12.56
C PRO A 233 -0.56 -20.93 -11.55
N ILE A 234 -0.50 -22.22 -11.19
CA ILE A 234 -1.47 -22.84 -10.28
C ILE A 234 -1.18 -22.38 -8.86
N GLU A 235 0.08 -22.43 -8.42
CA GLU A 235 0.47 -21.94 -7.10
C GLU A 235 0.17 -20.45 -6.94
N PHE A 236 0.49 -19.64 -7.95
CA PHE A 236 0.17 -18.22 -7.95
C PHE A 236 -1.35 -17.99 -7.83
N ALA A 237 -2.15 -18.73 -8.60
CA ALA A 237 -3.61 -18.66 -8.54
C ALA A 237 -4.18 -19.06 -7.18
N THR A 238 -3.64 -20.11 -6.55
CA THR A 238 -4.05 -20.53 -5.20
C THR A 238 -3.80 -19.41 -4.18
N ILE A 239 -2.60 -18.83 -4.16
CA ILE A 239 -2.26 -17.73 -3.24
C ILE A 239 -3.17 -16.52 -3.49
N MET A 240 -3.37 -16.16 -4.76
CA MET A 240 -4.26 -15.07 -5.15
C MET A 240 -5.71 -15.29 -4.68
N ALA A 241 -6.24 -16.50 -4.79
CA ALA A 241 -7.57 -16.82 -4.30
C ALA A 241 -7.67 -16.63 -2.79
N GLU A 242 -6.69 -17.17 -2.03
CA GLU A 242 -6.63 -17.04 -0.58
C GLU A 242 -6.53 -15.57 -0.13
N ASP A 243 -5.66 -14.77 -0.76
CA ASP A 243 -5.46 -13.38 -0.38
C ASP A 243 -6.63 -12.47 -0.77
N ILE A 244 -7.22 -12.64 -1.96
CA ILE A 244 -8.39 -11.86 -2.37
C ILE A 244 -9.59 -12.20 -1.46
N GLU A 245 -9.84 -13.48 -1.18
CA GLU A 245 -10.89 -13.90 -0.23
C GLU A 245 -10.66 -13.28 1.16
N ARG A 246 -9.44 -13.37 1.68
CA ARG A 246 -9.10 -12.96 3.04
C ARG A 246 -9.06 -11.44 3.23
N HIS A 247 -8.70 -10.68 2.21
CA HIS A 247 -8.39 -9.25 2.36
C HIS A 247 -9.34 -8.35 1.57
N VAL A 248 -9.80 -8.78 0.40
CA VAL A 248 -10.71 -7.98 -0.44
C VAL A 248 -12.17 -8.31 -0.12
N PHE A 249 -12.53 -9.59 -0.08
CA PHE A 249 -13.92 -10.04 0.13
C PHE A 249 -14.20 -10.62 1.53
N HIS A 250 -13.44 -10.19 2.54
CA HIS A 250 -13.56 -10.70 3.91
C HIS A 250 -14.95 -10.47 4.52
N TYR A 251 -15.64 -9.40 4.13
CA TYR A 251 -17.01 -9.10 4.59
C TYR A 251 -18.01 -10.09 3.98
N GLU A 252 -17.92 -10.34 2.68
CA GLU A 252 -18.71 -11.31 1.94
C GLU A 252 -18.50 -12.73 2.52
N ALA A 253 -17.24 -13.12 2.77
CA ALA A 253 -16.91 -14.40 3.39
C ALA A 253 -17.52 -14.55 4.79
N ALA A 254 -17.34 -13.55 5.67
CA ALA A 254 -17.90 -13.56 7.02
C ALA A 254 -19.43 -13.56 7.04
N MET A 255 -20.07 -12.92 6.05
CA MET A 255 -21.52 -12.88 5.91
C MET A 255 -22.09 -14.25 5.51
N ILE A 256 -21.43 -14.96 4.60
CA ILE A 256 -21.78 -16.32 4.19
C ILE A 256 -21.64 -17.27 5.40
N GLU A 257 -20.52 -17.23 6.12
CA GLU A 257 -20.27 -18.07 7.30
C GLU A 257 -21.35 -17.87 8.39
N ARG A 258 -21.72 -16.61 8.65
CA ARG A 258 -22.78 -16.29 9.62
C ARG A 258 -24.14 -16.83 9.21
N ALA A 259 -24.48 -16.74 7.92
CA ALA A 259 -25.74 -17.24 7.38
C ALA A 259 -25.82 -18.78 7.45
N ASP A 260 -24.70 -19.47 7.25
CA ASP A 260 -24.65 -20.94 7.31
C ASP A 260 -24.76 -21.45 8.76
N SER A 261 -24.37 -20.63 9.74
CA SER A 261 -24.42 -20.98 11.16
C SER A 261 -25.74 -20.66 11.88
N ARG A 262 -26.65 -19.87 11.29
CA ARG A 262 -27.87 -19.37 11.96
C ARG A 262 -29.04 -19.21 10.99
N GLY A 263 -30.27 -19.32 11.47
CA GLY A 263 -31.44 -18.88 10.71
C GLY A 263 -31.40 -17.37 10.46
N VAL A 264 -31.47 -16.95 9.20
CA VAL A 264 -31.37 -15.55 8.77
C VAL A 264 -32.64 -15.05 8.08
N SER A 265 -32.89 -13.74 8.17
CA SER A 265 -34.05 -13.08 7.56
C SER A 265 -33.98 -13.07 6.02
N GLU A 266 -35.12 -12.93 5.33
CA GLU A 266 -35.19 -12.88 3.85
C GLU A 266 -34.27 -11.80 3.25
N ARG A 267 -34.24 -10.59 3.83
CA ARG A 267 -33.33 -9.51 3.39
C ARG A 267 -31.85 -9.89 3.51
N MET A 268 -31.49 -10.69 4.52
CA MET A 268 -30.12 -11.18 4.68
C MET A 268 -29.83 -12.32 3.69
N GLN A 269 -30.82 -13.14 3.34
CA GLN A 269 -30.68 -14.17 2.30
C GLN A 269 -30.35 -13.56 0.93
N GLU A 270 -30.97 -12.44 0.55
CA GLU A 270 -30.62 -11.72 -0.69
C GLU A 270 -29.17 -11.22 -0.69
N GLN A 271 -28.71 -10.66 0.43
CA GLN A 271 -27.34 -10.17 0.56
C GLN A 271 -26.31 -11.31 0.53
N VAL A 272 -26.64 -12.45 1.16
CA VAL A 272 -25.81 -13.67 1.14
C VAL A 272 -25.77 -14.27 -0.26
N ALA A 273 -26.89 -14.30 -0.99
CA ALA A 273 -26.93 -14.78 -2.38
C ALA A 273 -26.01 -13.94 -3.28
N LYS A 274 -26.07 -12.62 -3.14
CA LYS A 274 -25.17 -11.70 -3.86
C LYS A 274 -23.70 -11.92 -3.47
N ALA A 275 -23.40 -12.10 -2.19
CA ALA A 275 -22.04 -12.39 -1.73
C ALA A 275 -21.51 -13.72 -2.29
N ARG A 276 -22.34 -14.76 -2.35
CA ARG A 276 -21.99 -16.05 -2.97
C ARG A 276 -21.72 -15.90 -4.46
N GLU A 277 -22.53 -15.12 -5.18
CA GLU A 277 -22.33 -14.84 -6.61
C GLU A 277 -20.99 -14.13 -6.86
N VAL A 278 -20.68 -13.10 -6.06
CA VAL A 278 -19.42 -12.37 -6.09
C VAL A 278 -18.22 -13.30 -5.85
N MET A 279 -18.26 -14.06 -4.76
CA MET A 279 -17.18 -14.99 -4.38
C MET A 279 -16.99 -16.11 -5.42
N HIS A 280 -18.09 -16.66 -5.94
CA HIS A 280 -18.03 -17.69 -6.96
C HIS A 280 -17.44 -17.15 -8.26
N GLY A 281 -17.86 -15.97 -8.71
CA GLY A 281 -17.33 -15.32 -9.90
C GLY A 281 -15.82 -15.04 -9.80
N MET A 282 -15.34 -14.67 -8.61
CA MET A 282 -13.91 -14.52 -8.33
C MET A 282 -13.14 -15.84 -8.43
N ILE A 283 -13.58 -16.89 -7.70
CA ILE A 283 -12.90 -18.20 -7.71
C ILE A 283 -12.86 -18.75 -9.13
N GLN A 284 -13.99 -18.69 -9.83
CA GLN A 284 -14.07 -19.14 -11.22
C GLN A 284 -13.11 -18.38 -12.13
N ALA A 285 -12.96 -17.05 -11.97
CA ALA A 285 -12.00 -16.26 -12.75
C ALA A 285 -10.56 -16.75 -12.54
N ILE A 286 -10.17 -17.00 -11.29
CA ILE A 286 -8.83 -17.43 -10.90
C ILE A 286 -8.55 -18.86 -11.39
N GLU A 287 -9.52 -19.76 -11.25
CA GLU A 287 -9.43 -21.13 -11.74
C GLU A 287 -9.27 -21.17 -13.27
N GLU A 288 -10.11 -20.45 -14.01
CA GLU A 288 -10.02 -20.36 -15.47
C GLU A 288 -8.69 -19.77 -15.92
N TRP A 289 -8.20 -18.74 -15.22
CA TRP A 289 -6.89 -18.13 -15.49
C TRP A 289 -5.75 -19.14 -15.30
N SER A 290 -5.77 -19.93 -14.21
CA SER A 290 -4.73 -20.92 -13.91
C SER A 290 -4.63 -22.06 -14.94
N GLN A 291 -5.71 -22.33 -15.67
CA GLN A 291 -5.81 -23.40 -16.67
C GLN A 291 -5.25 -22.99 -18.05
N GLY A 292 -4.90 -21.72 -18.27
CA GLY A 292 -4.29 -21.19 -19.49
C GLY A 292 -2.78 -21.42 -19.59
N LYS A 293 -2.38 -22.54 -20.20
CA LYS A 293 -1.00 -23.09 -20.41
C LYS A 293 0.21 -22.13 -20.30
N GLY A 294 1.24 -22.54 -19.52
CA GLY A 294 2.57 -21.92 -19.44
C GLY A 294 3.70 -22.88 -18.98
N ASP A 295 4.93 -22.59 -19.42
CA ASP A 295 6.12 -23.46 -19.52
C ASP A 295 6.80 -23.82 -18.17
N LEU A 296 6.93 -25.13 -17.90
CA LEU A 296 7.41 -25.72 -16.63
C LEU A 296 8.94 -25.83 -16.57
N ARG A 297 9.68 -24.71 -16.60
CA ARG A 297 11.16 -24.78 -16.63
C ARG A 297 11.93 -24.54 -15.34
N TYR A 298 11.29 -24.25 -14.21
CA TYR A 298 12.05 -24.05 -12.98
C TYR A 298 11.31 -24.56 -11.77
N LYS A 299 11.61 -25.79 -11.32
CA LYS A 299 11.67 -26.14 -9.88
C LYS A 299 12.58 -27.35 -9.66
N GLN A 300 13.76 -27.11 -9.09
CA GLN A 300 14.38 -28.06 -8.18
C GLN A 300 14.57 -27.37 -6.81
N PRO A 301 14.34 -28.08 -5.70
CA PRO A 301 14.56 -27.52 -4.38
C PRO A 301 16.07 -27.33 -4.16
N LEU A 302 16.50 -26.09 -3.92
CA LEU A 302 17.82 -25.82 -3.38
C LEU A 302 17.77 -26.01 -1.86
N ASP A 303 18.21 -27.19 -1.44
CA ASP A 303 18.51 -27.50 -0.07
C ASP A 303 19.44 -26.42 0.50
N SER A 304 18.95 -25.65 1.47
CA SER A 304 19.77 -24.58 2.06
C SER A 304 19.48 -24.40 3.53
N ASN A 305 20.56 -24.59 4.29
CA ASN A 305 20.70 -24.35 5.71
C ASN A 305 19.99 -23.06 6.16
N ASN A 306 18.96 -23.19 7.01
CA ASN A 306 18.15 -22.09 7.56
C ASN A 306 19.01 -20.98 8.20
N GLN A 307 20.17 -21.32 8.78
CA GLN A 307 21.10 -20.34 9.37
C GLN A 307 21.71 -19.41 8.32
N LYS A 308 22.08 -19.95 7.15
CA LYS A 308 22.66 -19.16 6.04
C LYS A 308 21.61 -18.26 5.38
N ARG A 309 20.35 -18.70 5.34
CA ARG A 309 19.23 -17.90 4.83
C ARG A 309 18.96 -16.70 5.73
N LYS A 310 18.84 -16.94 7.04
CA LYS A 310 18.69 -15.91 8.08
C LYS A 310 19.78 -14.83 8.01
N GLN A 311 21.04 -15.25 7.89
CA GLN A 311 22.18 -14.33 7.77
C GLN A 311 22.12 -13.48 6.49
N LYS A 312 21.66 -14.03 5.36
CA LYS A 312 21.51 -13.26 4.12
C LYS A 312 20.39 -12.23 4.20
N ILE A 313 19.24 -12.58 4.79
CA ILE A 313 18.12 -11.63 4.98
C ILE A 313 18.54 -10.52 5.94
N ALA A 314 19.23 -10.86 7.04
CA ALA A 314 19.78 -9.88 7.98
C ALA A 314 20.81 -8.94 7.32
N ALA A 315 21.71 -9.48 6.49
CA ALA A 315 22.68 -8.68 5.75
C ALA A 315 22.01 -7.76 4.70
N TYR A 316 20.97 -8.26 4.01
CA TYR A 316 20.18 -7.45 3.08
C TYR A 316 19.44 -6.33 3.82
N PHE A 317 18.77 -6.65 4.93
CA PHE A 317 18.11 -5.66 5.78
C PHE A 317 19.08 -4.54 6.20
N GLN A 318 20.28 -4.91 6.67
CA GLN A 318 21.32 -3.94 7.03
C GLN A 318 21.73 -3.06 5.85
N ALA A 319 21.96 -3.65 4.68
CA ALA A 319 22.36 -2.90 3.48
C ALA A 319 21.26 -1.90 3.03
N VAL A 320 19.99 -2.27 3.17
CA VAL A 320 18.86 -1.38 2.88
C VAL A 320 18.76 -0.27 3.93
N VAL A 321 18.94 -0.58 5.22
CA VAL A 321 19.00 0.42 6.30
C VAL A 321 20.12 1.44 6.07
N ASP A 322 21.33 0.97 5.70
CA ASP A 322 22.46 1.85 5.43
C ASP A 322 22.20 2.72 4.19
N SER A 323 21.57 2.17 3.15
CA SER A 323 21.12 2.90 1.96
C SER A 323 20.09 3.98 2.33
N TYR A 324 19.07 3.63 3.12
CA TYR A 324 18.05 4.56 3.61
C TYR A 324 18.69 5.70 4.41
N ARG A 325 19.49 5.39 5.43
CA ARG A 325 20.17 6.38 6.28
C ARG A 325 21.08 7.31 5.50
N ARG A 326 21.80 6.77 4.49
CA ARG A 326 22.67 7.57 3.62
C ARG A 326 21.86 8.57 2.79
N LYS A 327 20.79 8.12 2.13
CA LYS A 327 19.92 8.99 1.32
C LYS A 327 19.18 10.00 2.19
N HIS A 328 18.71 9.59 3.35
CA HIS A 328 18.08 10.48 4.31
C HIS A 328 19.04 11.57 4.81
N LYS A 329 20.31 11.23 5.10
CA LYS A 329 21.37 12.21 5.44
C LYS A 329 21.68 13.17 4.29
N GLN A 330 21.45 12.76 3.04
CA GLN A 330 21.59 13.62 1.85
C GLN A 330 20.37 14.55 1.66
N GLY A 331 19.36 14.48 2.52
CA GLY A 331 18.15 15.30 2.45
C GLY A 331 17.08 14.75 1.51
N VAL A 332 17.18 13.50 1.07
CA VAL A 332 16.13 12.86 0.28
C VAL A 332 14.90 12.65 1.17
N PRO A 333 13.72 13.16 0.79
CA PRO A 333 12.51 13.03 1.60
C PRO A 333 12.06 11.56 1.68
N GLU A 334 11.46 11.17 2.81
CA GLU A 334 11.01 9.78 3.05
C GLU A 334 10.07 9.25 1.95
N SER A 335 9.24 10.11 1.37
CA SER A 335 8.33 9.74 0.26
C SER A 335 9.04 9.31 -1.03
N GLU A 336 10.33 9.58 -1.17
CA GLU A 336 11.17 9.11 -2.28
C GLU A 336 11.96 7.84 -1.92
N LEU A 337 11.85 7.38 -0.68
CA LEU A 337 12.54 6.20 -0.14
C LEU A 337 11.60 5.01 0.04
N ASP A 338 10.35 5.07 -0.45
CA ASP A 338 9.34 4.01 -0.31
C ASP A 338 9.88 2.62 -0.67
N ALA A 339 10.73 2.51 -1.70
CA ALA A 339 11.35 1.24 -2.08
C ALA A 339 12.28 0.69 -0.97
N GLU A 340 13.15 1.52 -0.40
CA GLU A 340 13.99 1.12 0.74
C GLU A 340 13.15 0.78 1.98
N ILE A 341 12.10 1.55 2.25
CA ILE A 341 11.19 1.30 3.37
C ILE A 341 10.50 -0.06 3.19
N ASN A 342 9.95 -0.31 2.01
CA ASN A 342 9.31 -1.58 1.68
C ASN A 342 10.31 -2.73 1.81
N TYR A 343 11.52 -2.62 1.23
CA TYR A 343 12.53 -3.67 1.37
C TYR A 343 12.93 -3.93 2.84
N MET A 344 12.95 -2.90 3.68
CA MET A 344 13.12 -3.05 5.13
C MET A 344 11.95 -3.82 5.77
N GLU A 345 10.72 -3.40 5.50
CA GLU A 345 9.50 -4.03 6.04
C GLU A 345 9.40 -5.51 5.63
N VAL A 346 9.64 -5.79 4.35
CA VAL A 346 9.73 -7.13 3.77
C VAL A 346 10.75 -7.98 4.53
N SER A 347 11.97 -7.48 4.70
CA SER A 347 13.04 -8.25 5.36
C SER A 347 12.71 -8.56 6.82
N LEU A 348 12.11 -7.60 7.54
CA LEU A 348 11.69 -7.81 8.92
C LEU A 348 10.55 -8.82 9.02
N ASN A 349 9.56 -8.75 8.14
CA ASN A 349 8.47 -9.73 8.14
C ASN A 349 8.98 -11.15 7.84
N LEU A 350 9.94 -11.29 6.93
CA LEU A 350 10.60 -12.57 6.64
C LEU A 350 11.35 -13.12 7.87
N LEU A 351 12.08 -12.25 8.58
CA LEU A 351 12.79 -12.61 9.81
C LEU A 351 11.84 -12.89 10.99
N SER A 352 10.59 -12.43 10.93
CA SER A 352 9.58 -12.68 11.95
C SER A 352 8.98 -14.09 11.89
N HIS A 353 9.26 -14.85 10.83
CA HIS A 353 8.61 -16.14 10.58
C HIS A 353 8.97 -17.20 11.64
N LYS A 354 7.98 -18.04 12.04
CA LYS A 354 8.09 -19.04 13.14
C LYS A 354 9.29 -19.98 13.02
N ARG A 355 9.73 -20.28 11.80
CA ARG A 355 10.92 -21.13 11.54
C ARG A 355 12.25 -20.51 11.98
N TYR A 356 12.29 -19.21 12.23
CA TYR A 356 13.49 -18.48 12.70
C TYR A 356 13.39 -18.04 14.17
N GLN A 357 12.33 -18.44 14.86
CA GLN A 357 12.07 -18.09 16.28
C GLN A 357 12.61 -19.13 17.28
N ILE A 358 13.25 -20.21 16.80
CA ILE A 358 13.82 -21.29 17.63
C ILE A 358 15.30 -21.02 17.93
#